data_AF-G5GMJ2-F1
#
_entry.id   AF-G5GMJ2-F1
#
_cell.length_a   1.000
_cell.length_b   1.000
_cell.length_c   1.000
_cell.angle_alpha   90.00
_cell.angle_beta   90.00
_cell.angle_gamma   90.00
#
_symmetry.space_group_name_H-M   'P 1'
#
loop_
_entity.id
_entity.type
_entity.pdbx_description
1 polymer ?
#
loop_
_entity_poly.entity_id
_entity_poly.type
_entity_poly.pdbx_seq_one_letter_code
_entity_poly.pdbx_strand_id
1 'polypeptide(L)' 'MAGHPLCEKCKEQERYVLATLVHHIRPLADGGTHDEDNLMSLCASCHERIHRRGTGDR' A
#
# COMPACT_ATOMS: atom_id res chain seq x y z
N MET A 1 16.77 -8.16 -4.73
CA MET A 1 15.76 -8.01 -3.67
C MET A 1 14.42 -8.44 -4.24
N ALA A 2 13.81 -9.49 -3.69
CA ALA A 2 12.46 -9.89 -4.06
C ALA A 2 11.51 -9.04 -3.21
N GLY A 3 11.10 -7.88 -3.74
CA GLY A 3 10.07 -7.05 -3.10
C GLY A 3 8.80 -7.85 -2.89
N HIS A 4 7.98 -7.45 -1.91
CA HIS A 4 6.76 -8.16 -1.51
C HIS A 4 5.84 -8.34 -2.73
N PRO A 5 5.78 -9.54 -3.34
CA PRO A 5 5.13 -9.69 -4.65
C PRO A 5 3.60 -9.70 -4.52
N LEU A 6 3.08 -9.75 -3.30
CA LEU A 6 1.67 -9.86 -2.98
C LEU A 6 1.16 -8.62 -2.28
N CYS A 7 -0.09 -8.27 -2.58
CA CYS A 7 -0.85 -7.27 -1.87
C CYS A 7 -0.99 -7.65 -0.40
N GLU A 8 -0.43 -6.82 0.47
CA GLU A 8 -0.37 -7.10 1.91
C GLU A 8 -1.77 -7.12 2.54
N LYS A 9 -2.68 -6.23 2.12
CA LYS A 9 -4.09 -6.23 2.55
C LYS A 9 -4.90 -7.43 2.06
N CYS A 10 -4.57 -7.99 0.91
CA CYS A 10 -5.21 -9.24 0.49
C CYS A 10 -4.65 -10.42 1.29
N LYS A 11 -3.34 -10.44 1.53
CA LYS A 11 -2.69 -11.51 2.30
C LYS A 11 -3.21 -11.60 3.74
N GLU A 12 -3.46 -10.46 4.39
CA GLU A 12 -4.16 -10.38 5.71
C GLU A 12 -5.53 -11.07 5.71
N GLN A 13 -6.18 -11.17 4.55
CA GLN A 13 -7.49 -11.82 4.35
C GLN A 13 -7.36 -13.21 3.71
N GLU A 14 -6.18 -13.83 3.75
CA GLU A 14 -5.89 -15.13 3.14
C GLU A 14 -6.10 -15.15 1.62
N ARG A 15 -6.00 -13.99 0.97
CA ARG A 15 -6.12 -13.83 -0.49
C ARG A 15 -4.76 -13.51 -1.09
N TYR A 16 -4.35 -14.28 -2.09
CA TYR A 16 -3.04 -14.14 -2.74
C TYR A 16 -3.17 -13.39 -4.06
N VAL A 17 -3.14 -12.05 -3.98
CA VAL A 17 -3.22 -11.16 -5.15
C VAL A 17 -1.88 -10.47 -5.33
N LEU A 18 -1.40 -10.34 -6.57
CA LEU A 18 -0.15 -9.63 -6.84
C LEU A 18 -0.25 -8.15 -6.44
N ALA A 19 0.82 -7.63 -5.86
CA ALA A 19 1.00 -6.20 -5.69
C ALA A 19 1.40 -5.57 -7.03
N THR A 20 0.83 -4.41 -7.32
CA THR A 20 1.13 -3.63 -8.54
C THR A 20 1.47 -2.18 -8.23
N LEU A 21 1.24 -1.74 -6.98
CA LEU A 21 1.45 -0.38 -6.51
C LEU A 21 2.09 -0.40 -5.13
N VAL A 22 2.84 0.65 -4.82
CA VAL A 22 3.42 0.90 -3.50
C VAL A 22 2.71 2.11 -2.90
N HIS A 23 2.34 2.02 -1.63
CA HIS A 23 1.62 3.04 -0.89
C HIS A 23 2.42 3.52 0.30
N HIS A 24 2.44 4.84 0.54
CA HIS A 24 2.98 5.40 1.77
C HIS A 24 1.92 5.33 2.87
N ILE A 25 2.20 4.58 3.94
CA ILE A 25 1.28 4.41 5.09
C ILE A 25 0.99 5.77 5.73
N ARG A 26 2.05 6.55 5.95
CA ARG A 26 1.98 7.98 6.26
C ARG A 26 2.29 8.78 4.99
N PRO A 27 1.40 9.68 4.55
CA PRO A 27 1.67 10.53 3.38
C PRO A 27 2.95 11.36 3.57
N LEU A 28 3.69 11.59 2.48
CA LEU A 28 4.91 12.41 2.51
C LEU A 28 4.62 13.84 2.99
N ALA A 29 3.45 14.39 2.64
CA ALA A 29 3.01 15.71 3.09
C ALA A 29 2.82 15.83 4.61
N ASP A 30 2.58 14.70 5.29
CA ASP A 30 2.46 14.63 6.75
C ASP A 30 3.80 14.23 7.42
N GLY A 31 4.88 14.11 6.64
CA GLY A 31 6.19 13.68 7.13
C GLY A 31 6.42 12.17 7.07
N GLY A 32 5.72 11.46 6.18
CA GLY A 32 6.10 10.10 5.80
C GLY A 32 7.46 10.05 5.10
N THR A 33 8.13 8.90 5.16
CA THR A 33 9.42 8.64 4.50
C THR A 33 9.28 7.59 3.40
N HIS A 34 10.34 7.37 2.63
CA HIS A 34 10.42 6.28 1.66
C HIS A 34 11.03 5.01 2.28
N ASP A 35 11.14 4.95 3.61
CA ASP A 35 11.66 3.79 4.31
C ASP A 35 10.70 2.62 4.17
N GLU A 36 11.23 1.40 4.08
CA GLU A 36 10.43 0.20 3.82
C GLU A 36 9.31 -0.02 4.86
N ASP A 37 9.48 0.45 6.10
CA ASP A 37 8.44 0.38 7.13
C ASP A 37 7.25 1.33 6.91
N ASN A 38 7.44 2.40 6.13
CA ASN A 38 6.38 3.32 5.72
C ASN A 38 5.78 2.95 4.35
N LEU A 39 6.26 1.90 3.70
CA LEU A 39 5.77 1.44 2.41
C LEU A 39 4.88 0.19 2.56
N MET A 40 3.84 0.11 1.74
CA MET A 40 2.95 -1.04 1.67
C MET A 40 2.73 -1.46 0.22
N SER A 41 2.93 -2.74 -0.07
CA SER A 41 2.71 -3.31 -1.40
C SER A 41 1.25 -3.71 -1.58
N LEU A 42 0.57 -3.13 -2.57
CA LEU A 42 -0.87 -3.25 -2.77
C LEU A 42 -1.25 -3.56 -4.22
N CYS A 43 -2.37 -4.26 -4.39
CA CYS A 43 -3.05 -4.29 -5.69
C CYS A 43 -3.82 -2.97 -5.91
N ALA A 44 -4.11 -2.63 -7.17
CA ALA A 44 -4.83 -1.41 -7.54
C ALA A 44 -6.12 -1.19 -6.72
N SER A 45 -6.96 -2.23 -6.61
CA SER A 45 -8.22 -2.14 -5.87
C SER A 45 -8.06 -1.85 -4.36
N CYS A 46 -7.04 -2.41 -3.70
CA CYS A 46 -6.75 -2.12 -2.30
C CYS A 46 -6.19 -0.71 -2.14
N HIS A 47 -5.28 -0.30 -3.04
CA HIS A 47 -4.70 1.04 -3.05
C HIS A 47 -5.79 2.12 -3.15
N GLU A 48 -6.69 1.99 -4.13
CA GLU A 48 -7.81 2.93 -4.29
C GLU A 48 -8.76 2.94 -3.09
N ARG A 49 -8.99 1.78 -2.45
CA ARG A 49 -9.85 1.70 -1.26
C ARG A 49 -9.28 2.44 -0.06
N ILE A 50 -7.95 2.48 0.09
CA ILE A 50 -7.29 3.23 1.16
C ILE A 50 -7.48 4.73 0.91
N HIS A 51 -7.22 5.23 -0.30
CA HIS A 51 -7.44 6.65 -0.66
C HIS A 51 -8.89 7.10 -0.56
N ARG A 52 -9.85 6.18 -0.74
CA ARG A 52 -11.28 6.48 -0.53
C ARG A 52 -11.68 6.51 0.94
N ARG A 53 -10.92 5.87 1.83
CA ARG A 53 -11.21 5.77 3.28
C ARG A 53 -10.40 6.77 4.11
N GLY A 54 -9.17 7.06 3.71
CA GLY A 54 -8.33 8.12 4.24
C GLY A 54 -8.36 9.28 3.26
N THR A 55 -8.96 10.39 3.66
CA THR A 55 -9.08 11.60 2.85
C THR A 55 -7.73 12.02 2.25
N GLY A 56 -7.57 11.89 0.93
CA GLY A 56 -6.67 12.72 0.12
C GLY A 56 -5.26 12.19 -0.14
N ASP A 57 -5.10 11.48 -1.24
CA ASP A 57 -3.89 11.56 -2.09
C ASP A 57 -4.43 11.71 -3.53
N ARG A 58 -4.26 12.91 -4.10
CA ARG A 58 -4.65 13.24 -5.47
C ARG A 58 -3.47 13.86 -6.17
#